data_AF-A0A9X8MGE7-F1
#
_entry.id   AF-A0A9X8MGE7-F1
#
_cell.length_a   1.000
_cell.length_b   1.000
_cell.length_c   1.000
_cell.angle_alpha   90.00
_cell.angle_beta   90.00
_cell.angle_gamma   90.00
#
_symmetry.space_group_name_H-M   'P 1'
#
loop_
_entity.id
_entity.type
_entity.pdbx_description
1 polymer ?
#
loop_
_entity_poly.entity_id
_entity_poly.type
_entity_poly.pdbx_seq_one_letter_code
_entity_poly.pdbx_strand_id
1 'polypeptide(L)'
;MVAAWRRAWDRVIPFFVFPPAIRKVIYTTNAIESINAQLRKVIKTRGHFPNDDAATKLIWLGLRNITANWGKPAHDWKSAMNQFAILYGDRFIRPTW
;
A
#
# COMPACT_ATOMS: atom_id res chain seq x y z
N MET A 1 -22.13 -8.84 -6.58
CA MET A 1 -20.89 -9.07 -5.82
C MET A 1 -20.17 -10.37 -6.22
N VAL A 2 -20.84 -11.53 -6.22
CA VAL A 2 -20.21 -12.83 -6.59
C VAL A 2 -19.57 -12.82 -7.99
N ALA A 3 -20.20 -12.21 -9.00
CA ALA A 3 -19.66 -12.16 -10.35
C ALA A 3 -18.32 -11.39 -10.45
N ALA A 4 -18.13 -10.33 -9.67
CA ALA A 4 -16.87 -9.58 -9.65
C ALA A 4 -15.73 -10.42 -9.05
N TRP A 5 -16.00 -11.13 -7.96
CA TRP A 5 -15.06 -12.07 -7.34
C TRP A 5 -14.68 -13.20 -8.28
N ARG A 6 -15.66 -13.83 -8.95
CA ARG A 6 -15.39 -14.90 -9.92
C ARG A 6 -14.49 -14.43 -11.07
N ARG A 7 -14.72 -13.23 -11.60
CA ARG A 7 -13.87 -12.65 -12.68
C ARG A 7 -12.45 -12.30 -12.24
N ALA A 8 -12.26 -11.97 -10.97
CA ALA A 8 -10.96 -11.60 -10.42
C ALA A 8 -10.25 -12.77 -9.73
N TRP A 9 -10.88 -13.95 -9.65
CA TRP A 9 -10.46 -15.03 -8.75
C TRP A 9 -9.02 -15.47 -9.01
N ASP A 10 -8.61 -15.61 -10.28
CA ASP A 10 -7.24 -15.97 -10.66
C ASP A 10 -6.19 -14.96 -10.16
N ARG A 11 -6.58 -13.70 -9.97
CA ARG A 11 -5.71 -12.66 -9.40
C ARG A 11 -5.66 -12.69 -7.87
N VAL A 12 -6.68 -13.29 -7.23
CA VAL A 12 -6.78 -13.41 -5.77
C VAL A 12 -6.10 -14.68 -5.28
N ILE A 13 -6.18 -15.80 -6.00
CA ILE A 13 -5.58 -17.09 -5.57
C ILE A 13 -4.12 -16.97 -5.11
N PRO A 14 -3.21 -16.27 -5.82
CA PRO A 14 -1.80 -16.18 -5.41
C PRO A 14 -1.60 -15.61 -4.00
N PHE A 15 -2.54 -14.79 -3.52
CA PHE A 15 -2.50 -14.25 -2.16
C PHE A 15 -2.45 -15.34 -1.07
N PHE A 16 -3.08 -16.49 -1.32
CA PHE A 16 -3.15 -17.58 -0.33
C PHE A 16 -1.85 -18.37 -0.19
N VAL A 17 -0.89 -18.19 -1.09
CA VAL A 17 0.45 -18.77 -0.97
C VAL A 17 1.22 -18.17 0.22
N PHE A 18 0.85 -16.96 0.65
CA PHE A 18 1.53 -16.29 1.74
C PHE A 18 1.14 -16.81 3.14
N PRO A 19 2.11 -16.98 4.05
CA PRO A 19 1.86 -17.27 5.46
C PRO A 19 0.93 -16.23 6.13
N PRO A 20 0.23 -16.60 7.23
CA PRO A 20 -0.72 -15.71 7.90
C PRO A 20 -0.15 -14.33 8.27
N ALA A 21 1.10 -14.24 8.72
CA ALA A 21 1.72 -12.97 9.09
C ALA A 21 1.89 -12.01 7.88
N ILE A 22 2.24 -12.55 6.70
CA ILE A 22 2.34 -11.76 5.47
C ILE A 22 0.94 -11.38 4.98
N ARG A 23 -0.01 -12.32 4.99
CA ARG A 23 -1.40 -12.03 4.61
C ARG A 23 -2.00 -10.90 5.43
N LYS A 24 -1.74 -10.87 6.74
CA LYS A 24 -2.19 -9.80 7.65
C LYS A 24 -1.72 -8.41 7.23
N VAL A 25 -0.47 -8.29 6.81
CA VAL A 25 0.10 -7.01 6.33
C VAL A 25 -0.47 -6.61 4.96
N ILE A 26 -0.87 -7.56 4.12
CA ILE A 26 -1.43 -7.27 2.80
C ILE A 26 -2.92 -6.91 2.88
N TYR A 27 -3.72 -7.65 3.65
CA TYR A 27 -5.17 -7.39 3.72
C TYR A 27 -5.52 -6.21 4.62
N THR A 28 -4.59 -5.73 5.46
CA THR A 28 -4.83 -4.50 6.24
C THR A 28 -4.85 -3.31 5.28
N THR A 29 -6.06 -2.85 4.96
CA THR A 29 -6.29 -1.71 4.07
C THR A 29 -5.98 -0.37 4.74
N ASN A 30 -5.74 -0.36 6.06
CA ASN A 30 -5.51 0.83 6.88
C ASN A 30 -4.49 1.81 6.28
N ALA A 31 -3.41 1.32 5.67
CA ALA A 31 -2.39 2.18 5.07
C ALA A 31 -2.92 2.91 3.81
N ILE A 32 -3.56 2.17 2.90
CA ILE A 32 -4.12 2.70 1.65
C ILE A 32 -5.32 3.60 1.96
N GLU A 33 -6.20 3.17 2.87
CA GLU A 33 -7.37 3.94 3.29
C GLU A 33 -6.98 5.24 3.98
N SER A 34 -5.97 5.21 4.87
CA SER A 34 -5.47 6.42 5.53
C SER A 34 -4.92 7.44 4.52
N ILE A 35 -4.16 6.99 3.52
CA ILE A 35 -3.67 7.87 2.44
C ILE A 35 -4.85 8.45 1.66
N ASN A 36 -5.78 7.62 1.22
CA ASN A 36 -6.95 8.04 0.45
C ASN A 36 -7.83 9.02 1.23
N ALA A 37 -8.03 8.80 2.53
CA ALA A 37 -8.78 9.69 3.39
C ALA A 37 -8.10 11.06 3.54
N GLN A 38 -6.78 11.08 3.75
CA GLN A 38 -6.01 12.32 3.85
C GLN A 38 -5.97 13.08 2.52
N LEU A 39 -5.77 12.39 1.38
CA LEU A 39 -5.84 13.01 0.06
C LEU A 39 -7.23 13.59 -0.22
N ARG A 40 -8.29 12.84 0.08
CA ARG A 40 -9.68 13.34 -0.05
C ARG A 40 -9.89 14.59 0.80
N LYS A 41 -9.31 14.67 2.01
CA LYS A 41 -9.37 15.86 2.86
C LYS A 41 -8.68 17.07 2.24
N VAL A 42 -7.58 16.88 1.52
CA VAL A 42 -6.85 17.97 0.81
C VAL A 42 -7.63 18.44 -0.42
N ILE A 43 -8.28 17.52 -1.13
CA ILE A 43 -8.99 17.81 -2.39
C ILE A 43 -10.39 18.37 -2.14
N LYS A 44 -11.10 17.92 -1.10
CA LYS A 44 -12.53 18.27 -0.87
C LYS A 44 -12.82 19.76 -0.73
N THR A 45 -11.83 20.57 -0.39
CA THR A 45 -11.96 22.03 -0.21
C THR A 45 -11.60 22.82 -1.47
N ARG A 46 -11.23 22.14 -2.56
CA ARG A 46 -10.87 22.76 -3.84
C ARG A 46 -12.02 22.59 -4.83
N GLY A 47 -12.32 23.66 -5.55
CA GLY A 47 -13.24 23.65 -6.70
C GLY A 47 -12.57 23.07 -7.95
N HIS A 48 -12.97 23.55 -9.13
CA HIS A 48 -12.34 23.12 -10.39
C HIS A 48 -10.86 23.48 -10.45
N PHE A 49 -10.06 22.56 -11.00
CA PHE A 49 -8.66 22.82 -11.31
C PHE A 49 -8.55 23.52 -12.68
N PRO A 50 -7.64 24.50 -12.84
CA PRO A 50 -7.45 25.20 -14.10
C PRO A 50 -6.79 24.32 -15.18
N ASN A 51 -6.01 23.31 -14.79
CA ASN A 51 -5.40 22.30 -15.66
C ASN A 51 -4.95 21.08 -14.82
N ASP A 52 -4.52 20.03 -15.52
CA ASP A 52 -4.07 18.78 -14.91
C ASP A 52 -2.78 18.95 -14.09
N ASP A 53 -1.91 19.88 -14.48
CA ASP A 53 -0.67 20.18 -13.73
C ASP A 53 -0.97 20.74 -12.33
N ALA A 54 -1.97 21.62 -12.21
CA ALA A 54 -2.41 22.16 -10.94
C ALA A 54 -2.98 21.07 -10.02
N ALA A 55 -3.77 20.14 -10.57
CA ALA A 55 -4.27 18.98 -9.85
C ALA A 55 -3.12 18.06 -9.38
N THR A 56 -2.19 17.77 -10.28
CA THR A 56 -1.01 16.92 -10.03
C THR A 56 -0.13 17.50 -8.94
N LYS A 57 0.16 18.81 -8.99
CA LYS A 57 0.95 19.52 -7.98
C LYS A 57 0.29 19.47 -6.60
N LEU A 58 -1.04 19.60 -6.53
CA LEU A 58 -1.76 19.51 -5.27
C LEU A 58 -1.71 18.10 -4.67
N ILE A 59 -1.91 17.06 -5.49
CA ILE A 59 -1.77 15.67 -5.03
C ILE A 59 -0.34 15.42 -4.53
N TRP A 60 0.68 15.87 -5.26
CA TRP A 60 2.08 15.74 -4.86
C TRP A 60 2.36 16.42 -3.52
N LEU A 61 1.90 17.67 -3.33
CA LEU A 61 2.05 18.38 -2.06
C LEU A 61 1.31 17.66 -0.92
N GLY A 62 0.13 17.13 -1.19
CA GLY A 62 -0.63 16.32 -0.25
C GLY A 62 0.14 15.07 0.19
N LEU A 63 0.64 14.30 -0.77
CA LEU A 63 1.45 13.11 -0.52
C LEU A 63 2.72 13.44 0.27
N ARG A 64 3.45 14.50 -0.11
CA ARG A 64 4.66 14.95 0.60
C ARG A 64 4.39 15.24 2.07
N ASN A 65 3.27 15.89 2.38
CA ASN A 65 2.90 16.19 3.76
C ASN A 65 2.48 14.93 4.54
N ILE A 66 1.78 13.99 3.88
CA ILE A 66 1.38 12.71 4.50
C ILE A 66 2.63 11.88 4.85
N THR A 67 3.57 11.77 3.92
CA THR A 67 4.76 10.92 4.08
C THR A 67 5.80 11.52 5.04
N ALA A 68 5.80 12.84 5.26
CA ALA A 68 6.69 13.49 6.23
C ALA A 68 6.58 12.90 7.66
N ASN A 69 5.43 12.31 8.02
CA ASN A 69 5.18 11.73 9.33
C ASN A 69 5.39 10.20 9.39
N TRP A 70 5.85 9.57 8.30
CA TRP A 70 6.04 8.12 8.23
C TRP A 70 7.38 7.71 8.84
N GLY A 71 7.45 7.69 10.18
CA GLY A 71 8.65 7.25 10.91
C GLY A 71 8.56 5.84 11.50
N LYS A 72 7.34 5.28 11.65
CA LYS A 72 7.12 4.00 12.34
C LYS A 72 6.72 2.90 11.36
N PRO A 73 7.31 1.69 11.47
CA PRO A 73 6.87 0.55 10.67
C PRO A 73 5.45 0.14 11.05
N ALA A 74 4.74 -0.51 10.12
CA ALA A 74 3.43 -1.10 10.42
C ALA A 74 3.55 -2.12 11.57
N HIS A 75 2.50 -2.21 12.40
CA HIS A 75 2.52 -3.00 13.63
C HIS A 75 3.00 -4.45 13.44
N ASP A 76 2.47 -5.15 12.42
CA ASP A 76 2.81 -6.56 12.15
C ASP A 76 4.02 -6.74 11.21
N TRP A 77 4.70 -5.65 10.82
CA TRP A 77 5.74 -5.68 9.80
C TRP A 77 6.90 -6.61 10.17
N LYS A 78 7.34 -6.59 11.43
CA LYS A 78 8.45 -7.43 11.90
C LYS A 78 8.15 -8.93 11.76
N SER A 79 6.92 -9.33 12.06
CA SER A 79 6.50 -10.74 11.94
C SER A 79 6.44 -11.17 10.46
N ALA A 80 5.87 -10.34 9.60
CA ALA A 80 5.84 -10.58 8.16
C ALA A 80 7.25 -10.63 7.55
N MET A 81 8.15 -9.73 7.97
CA MET A 81 9.53 -9.69 7.52
C MET A 81 10.27 -11.00 7.78
N ASN A 82 10.13 -11.57 8.99
CA ASN A 82 10.73 -12.86 9.30
C ASN A 82 10.24 -13.98 8.37
N GLN A 83 8.94 -13.97 8.03
CA GLN A 83 8.39 -14.94 7.07
C GLN A 83 8.92 -14.73 5.66
N PHE A 84 9.10 -13.47 5.23
CA PHE A 84 9.71 -13.17 3.92
C PHE A 84 11.17 -13.66 3.86
N ALA A 85 11.94 -13.50 4.94
CA ALA A 85 13.32 -13.98 5.01
C ALA A 85 13.43 -15.52 4.93
N ILE A 86 12.44 -16.26 5.45
CA ILE A 86 12.40 -17.72 5.32
C ILE A 86 12.05 -18.14 3.88
N LEU A 87 11.04 -17.51 3.28
CA LEU A 87 10.54 -17.89 1.95
C LEU A 87 11.45 -17.44 0.79
N TYR A 88 12.11 -16.30 0.95
CA TYR A 88 12.87 -15.62 -0.10
C TYR A 88 14.24 -15.15 0.38
N GLY A 89 14.90 -15.94 1.22
CA GLY A 89 16.18 -15.57 1.85
C GLY A 89 17.27 -15.20 0.85
N ASP A 90 17.26 -15.82 -0.33
CA ASP A 90 18.12 -15.49 -1.48
C ASP A 90 17.98 -14.02 -1.92
N ARG A 91 16.81 -13.41 -1.76
CA ARG A 91 16.56 -12.00 -2.10
C ARG A 91 16.95 -11.00 -1.02
N PHE A 92 17.25 -11.48 0.20
CA PHE A 92 17.70 -10.65 1.31
C PHE A 92 19.22 -10.46 1.35
N ILE A 93 19.96 -11.32 0.65
CA ILE A 93 21.41 -11.28 0.57
C ILE A 93 21.77 -10.58 -0.74
N ARG A 94 22.58 -9.52 -0.69
CA ARG A 94 23.13 -8.92 -1.93
C ARG A 94 24.03 -9.95 -2.61
N PRO A 95 23.98 -10.11 -3.94
CA PRO A 95 24.91 -10.99 -4.63
C PRO A 95 26.34 -10.54 -4.33
N THR A 96 27.16 -11.43 -3.79
CA THR A 96 28.60 -11.23 -3.68
C THR A 96 29.22 -11.61 -5.02
N TRP A 97 29.16 -10.70 -5.99
CA TRP A 97 30.04 -10.71 -7.16
C TRP A 97 30.84 -9.42 -7.17
#